data_AF-A0A1J4K7J3-F1
#
_entry.id   AF-A0A1J4K7J3-F1
#
_cell.length_a   1.000
_cell.length_b   1.000
_cell.length_c   1.000
_cell.angle_alpha   90.00
_cell.angle_beta   90.00
_cell.angle_gamma   90.00
#
_symmetry.space_group_name_H-M   'P 1'
#
loop_
_entity.id
_entity.type
_entity.pdbx_description
1 polymer ?
#
loop_
_entity_poly.entity_id
_entity_poly.type
_entity_poly.pdbx_seq_one_letter_code
_entity_poly.pdbx_strand_id
1 'polypeptide(L)'
;MKRKARHRNDLKPLLLFLQIYCVLYIPICLKKYPVYPTPPQYDIGNMTSIRKPGIYLAVITGIYNIGRVRHSLETWIPELRNASLYDIPYQVEIVFVSESEIENNLNIRTVISPEDRIKQDIQRINEFNGPKEKDVPKVLKTFYALHDFYYNTNCDWFKHQDDDTGIYVPNFRMMFDEYTSRFDPRSQIVAKGACTVDLKFAVNKGVEDLYSQGGTGLLLSRKAAKFFLDNFDDWYKNFSFYEDRYVWRMLEKMGVTGESVSSTYFIGSEIPLSAQKALQYFQYDRIEECPAEHPLTRCKPEFYQLNKIVSYHREPDFYWLPFLLKNHNIDDSIRFYDNRFKPKVCRMVPKKT
;
A
#
# COMPACT_ATOMS: atom_id res chain seq x y z
N MET A 1 27.89 66.89 34.13
CA MET A 1 27.32 65.89 33.19
C MET A 1 28.42 65.00 32.64
N LYS A 2 28.58 63.76 33.13
CA LYS A 2 29.54 62.77 32.59
C LYS A 2 28.88 61.99 31.45
N ARG A 3 29.34 62.18 30.21
CA ARG A 3 28.87 61.40 29.04
C ARG A 3 29.39 59.96 29.15
N LYS A 4 28.46 59.01 29.36
CA LYS A 4 28.73 57.57 29.24
C LYS A 4 29.07 57.25 27.79
N ALA A 5 30.30 56.79 27.54
CA ALA A 5 30.71 56.26 26.24
C ALA A 5 29.88 55.00 25.93
N ARG A 6 29.12 55.03 24.83
CA ARG A 6 28.44 53.85 24.29
C ARG A 6 29.48 52.96 23.63
N HIS A 7 29.78 51.82 24.24
CA HIS A 7 30.45 50.72 23.56
C HIS A 7 29.58 50.29 22.38
N ARG A 8 30.03 50.56 21.15
CA ARG A 8 29.50 49.90 19.96
C ARG A 8 30.00 48.46 20.01
N ASN A 9 29.09 47.52 20.28
CA ASN A 9 29.37 46.10 20.11
C ASN A 9 29.60 45.85 18.62
N ASP A 10 30.85 45.66 18.24
CA ASP A 10 31.23 45.30 16.88
C ASP A 10 30.80 43.84 16.64
N LEU A 11 29.71 43.65 15.91
CA LEU A 11 29.11 42.35 15.60
C LEU A 11 29.87 41.59 14.49
N LYS A 12 30.87 42.22 13.86
CA LYS A 12 31.67 41.62 12.78
C LYS A 12 32.36 40.30 13.15
N PRO A 13 32.95 40.12 14.34
CA PRO A 13 33.59 38.86 14.70
C PRO A 13 32.59 37.70 14.80
N LEU A 14 31.38 37.99 15.28
CA LEU A 14 30.31 36.99 15.43
C LEU A 14 29.80 36.51 14.06
N LEU A 15 29.62 37.44 13.12
CA LEU A 15 29.21 37.13 11.74
C LEU A 15 30.28 36.32 11.00
N LEU A 16 31.56 36.63 11.20
CA LEU A 16 32.66 35.88 10.60
C LEU A 16 32.74 34.45 11.16
N PHE A 17 32.54 34.27 12.46
CA PHE A 17 32.47 32.95 13.09
C PHE A 17 31.30 32.12 12.57
N LEU A 18 30.12 32.73 12.41
CA LEU A 18 28.95 32.06 11.82
C LEU A 18 29.18 31.65 10.37
N GLN A 19 29.81 32.50 9.56
CA GLN A 19 30.16 32.15 8.18
C GLN A 19 31.17 31.01 8.11
N ILE A 20 32.23 31.04 8.93
CA ILE A 20 33.23 29.96 8.97
C ILE A 20 32.59 28.66 9.45
N TYR A 21 31.73 28.72 10.46
CA TYR A 21 30.99 27.55 10.96
C TYR A 21 30.06 26.98 9.89
N CYS A 22 29.28 27.81 9.19
CA CYS A 22 28.42 27.36 8.10
C CYS A 22 29.21 26.75 6.93
N VAL A 23 30.34 27.35 6.54
CA VAL A 23 31.13 26.86 5.40
C VAL A 23 31.91 25.59 5.74
N LEU A 24 32.43 25.45 6.95
CA LEU A 24 33.28 24.30 7.32
C LEU A 24 32.50 23.15 7.95
N TYR A 25 31.52 23.43 8.81
CA TYR A 25 30.81 22.36 9.54
C TYR A 25 29.62 21.78 8.79
N ILE A 26 28.91 22.55 7.97
CA ILE A 26 27.76 22.00 7.20
C ILE A 26 28.20 20.87 6.27
N PRO A 27 29.30 20.96 5.50
CA PRO A 27 29.75 19.86 4.63
C PRO A 27 30.25 18.63 5.39
N ILE A 28 30.80 18.82 6.60
CA ILE A 28 31.31 17.72 7.45
C ILE A 28 30.16 17.02 8.20
N CYS A 29 29.12 17.76 8.60
CA CYS A 29 27.90 17.23 9.20
C CYS A 29 26.95 16.62 8.15
N LEU A 30 27.10 16.97 6.87
CA LEU A 30 26.64 16.15 5.75
C LEU A 30 27.54 14.91 5.62
N LYS A 31 27.65 14.11 6.70
CA LYS A 31 28.00 12.69 6.58
C LYS A 31 27.08 12.16 5.49
N LYS A 32 27.67 11.79 4.35
CA LYS A 32 26.95 11.16 3.24
C LYS A 32 26.13 10.05 3.86
N TYR A 33 24.81 10.25 3.91
CA TYR A 33 23.90 9.16 4.17
C TYR A 33 24.29 8.05 3.19
N PRO A 34 24.35 6.79 3.61
CA PRO A 34 24.66 5.72 2.70
C PRO A 34 23.70 5.84 1.52
N VAL A 35 24.26 6.13 0.35
CA VAL A 35 23.50 6.09 -0.90
C VAL A 35 23.05 4.65 -1.01
N TYR A 36 21.74 4.42 -0.99
CA TYR A 36 21.22 3.06 -1.02
C TYR A 36 21.73 2.38 -2.30
N PRO A 37 22.28 1.15 -2.21
CA PRO A 37 22.69 0.44 -3.39
C PRO A 37 21.47 0.33 -4.31
N THR A 38 21.58 0.93 -5.49
CA THR A 38 20.52 0.89 -6.49
C THR A 38 20.37 -0.57 -6.93
N PRO A 39 19.16 -1.16 -6.83
CA PRO A 39 18.93 -2.49 -7.37
C PRO A 39 19.34 -2.55 -8.85
N PRO A 40 19.77 -3.71 -9.36
CA PRO A 40 20.18 -3.84 -10.75
C PRO A 40 19.08 -3.37 -11.70
N GLN A 41 19.49 -2.64 -12.75
CA GLN A 41 18.63 -2.21 -13.85
C GLN A 41 18.88 -3.11 -15.05
N TYR A 42 17.81 -3.59 -15.69
CA TYR A 42 17.87 -4.36 -16.93
C TYR A 42 17.50 -3.47 -18.11
N ASP A 43 18.17 -3.66 -19.26
CA ASP A 43 17.81 -2.96 -20.50
C ASP A 43 16.46 -3.49 -21.01
N ILE A 44 15.43 -2.66 -20.92
CA ILE A 44 14.06 -3.00 -21.34
C ILE A 44 13.83 -2.90 -22.84
N GLY A 45 14.83 -2.48 -23.63
CA GLY A 45 14.76 -2.38 -25.09
C GLY A 45 13.73 -1.37 -25.61
N ASN A 46 13.89 -0.93 -26.87
CA ASN A 46 12.92 -0.08 -27.56
C ASN A 46 11.67 -0.90 -27.99
N MET A 47 10.77 -1.22 -27.06
CA MET A 47 9.48 -1.84 -27.39
C MET A 47 8.53 -0.81 -28.02
N THR A 48 8.43 -0.84 -29.35
CA THR A 48 7.57 0.06 -30.17
C THR A 48 6.23 -0.57 -30.59
N SER A 49 5.85 -1.74 -30.06
CA SER A 49 4.56 -2.36 -30.35
C SER A 49 3.41 -1.72 -29.55
N ILE A 50 2.18 -1.83 -30.07
CA ILE A 50 0.95 -1.40 -29.40
C ILE A 50 0.92 -2.01 -27.99
N ARG A 51 1.07 -1.15 -26.99
CA ARG A 51 1.31 -1.55 -25.61
C ARG A 51 0.00 -1.90 -24.93
N LYS A 52 -0.15 -3.16 -24.53
CA LYS A 52 -1.24 -3.59 -23.66
C LYS A 52 -1.03 -3.02 -22.26
N PRO A 53 -2.08 -2.52 -21.58
CA PRO A 53 -1.95 -2.12 -20.17
C PRO A 53 -1.44 -3.30 -19.34
N GLY A 54 -0.51 -3.02 -18.44
CA GLY A 54 0.14 -4.04 -17.61
C GLY A 54 0.02 -3.76 -16.12
N ILE A 55 -0.08 -4.82 -15.31
CA ILE A 55 0.00 -4.75 -13.86
C ILE A 55 1.11 -5.64 -13.34
N TYR A 56 1.91 -5.05 -12.46
CA TYR A 56 2.95 -5.71 -11.70
C TYR A 56 2.45 -5.98 -10.29
N LEU A 57 2.34 -7.24 -9.91
CA LEU A 57 1.85 -7.69 -8.62
C LEU A 57 3.01 -8.22 -7.77
N ALA A 58 3.40 -7.46 -6.76
CA ALA A 58 4.40 -7.84 -5.77
C ALA A 58 3.76 -8.52 -4.56
N VAL A 59 4.08 -9.79 -4.34
CA VAL A 59 3.69 -10.52 -3.12
C VAL A 59 4.82 -10.42 -2.10
N ILE A 60 4.60 -9.64 -1.05
CA ILE A 60 5.57 -9.44 0.02
C ILE A 60 5.51 -10.66 0.95
N THR A 61 6.61 -11.41 1.02
CA THR A 61 6.69 -12.66 1.76
C THR A 61 8.07 -12.87 2.38
N GLY A 62 8.28 -13.96 3.10
CA GLY A 62 9.58 -14.38 3.61
C GLY A 62 9.72 -15.91 3.60
N ILE A 63 10.95 -16.40 3.69
CA ILE A 63 11.26 -17.85 3.59
C ILE A 63 10.56 -18.72 4.63
N TYR A 64 10.13 -18.14 5.75
CA TYR A 64 9.44 -18.87 6.81
C TYR A 64 7.91 -18.98 6.58
N ASN A 65 7.37 -18.31 5.56
CA ASN A 65 5.94 -18.25 5.27
C ASN A 65 5.51 -19.25 4.18
N ILE A 66 6.16 -20.41 4.09
CA ILE A 66 5.95 -21.42 3.03
C ILE A 66 4.47 -21.80 2.89
N GLY A 67 3.73 -21.94 4.00
CA GLY A 67 2.30 -22.27 3.96
C GLY A 67 1.44 -21.20 3.26
N ARG A 68 1.76 -19.92 3.47
CA ARG A 68 1.06 -18.79 2.86
C ARG A 68 1.39 -18.63 1.37
N VAL A 69 2.66 -18.80 1.03
CA VAL A 69 3.14 -18.86 -0.35
C VAL A 69 2.47 -20.01 -1.10
N ARG A 70 2.47 -21.22 -0.52
CA ARG A 70 1.81 -22.40 -1.09
C ARG A 70 0.34 -22.14 -1.33
N HIS A 71 -0.38 -21.59 -0.34
CA HIS A 71 -1.78 -21.25 -0.50
C HIS A 71 -2.01 -20.31 -1.69
N SER A 72 -1.22 -19.25 -1.84
CA SER A 72 -1.33 -18.34 -2.98
C SER A 72 -1.05 -19.02 -4.32
N LEU A 73 -0.04 -19.90 -4.37
CA LEU A 73 0.34 -20.71 -5.54
C LEU A 73 -0.71 -21.76 -5.92
N GLU A 74 -1.54 -22.20 -4.99
CA GLU A 74 -2.59 -23.21 -5.20
C GLU A 74 -3.97 -22.59 -5.49
N THR A 75 -4.14 -21.29 -5.21
CA THR A 75 -5.44 -20.61 -5.31
C THR A 75 -5.45 -19.53 -6.39
N TRP A 76 -5.21 -18.27 -6.02
CA TRP A 76 -5.47 -17.12 -6.88
C TRP A 76 -4.35 -16.83 -7.88
N ILE A 77 -3.09 -17.25 -7.62
CA ILE A 77 -1.98 -17.01 -8.56
C ILE A 77 -2.19 -17.76 -9.89
N PRO A 78 -2.46 -19.09 -9.91
CA PRO A 78 -2.72 -19.80 -11.16
C PRO A 78 -3.87 -19.20 -11.95
N GLU A 79 -4.96 -18.84 -11.25
CA GLU A 79 -6.14 -18.25 -11.87
C GLU A 79 -5.81 -16.89 -12.52
N LEU A 80 -5.03 -16.05 -11.82
CA LEU A 80 -4.61 -14.74 -12.32
C LEU A 80 -3.58 -14.84 -13.46
N ARG A 81 -2.73 -15.87 -13.48
CA ARG A 81 -1.78 -16.10 -14.59
C ARG A 81 -2.46 -16.67 -15.83
N ASN A 82 -3.42 -17.56 -15.62
CA ASN A 82 -4.23 -18.13 -16.69
C ASN A 82 -5.37 -17.18 -17.12
N ALA A 83 -5.24 -15.89 -16.80
CA ALA A 83 -6.15 -14.81 -17.15
C ALA A 83 -6.52 -14.72 -18.65
N SER A 84 -5.76 -15.36 -19.54
CA SER A 84 -6.19 -15.61 -20.93
C SER A 84 -7.49 -16.41 -21.02
N LEU A 85 -7.82 -17.25 -20.04
CA LEU A 85 -9.11 -17.96 -19.93
C LEU A 85 -10.28 -17.01 -19.61
N TYR A 86 -9.98 -15.83 -19.09
CA TYR A 86 -10.95 -14.81 -18.70
C TYR A 86 -10.94 -13.61 -19.65
N ASP A 87 -10.39 -13.74 -20.86
CA ASP A 87 -10.26 -12.65 -21.85
C ASP A 87 -9.67 -11.38 -21.25
N ILE A 88 -8.73 -11.48 -20.31
CA ILE A 88 -8.09 -10.32 -19.70
C ILE A 88 -7.09 -9.76 -20.73
N PRO A 89 -7.34 -8.57 -21.31
CA PRO A 89 -6.51 -8.04 -22.41
C PRO A 89 -5.20 -7.41 -21.91
N TYR A 90 -4.79 -7.70 -20.68
CA TYR A 90 -3.71 -7.03 -19.96
C TYR A 90 -2.56 -7.98 -19.67
N GLN A 91 -1.36 -7.41 -19.58
CA GLN A 91 -0.19 -8.14 -19.09
C GLN A 91 -0.24 -8.18 -17.56
N VAL A 92 -0.15 -9.37 -16.97
CA VAL A 92 0.04 -9.54 -15.52
C VAL A 92 1.42 -10.12 -15.27
N GLU A 93 2.23 -9.38 -14.52
CA GLU A 93 3.53 -9.86 -14.02
C GLU A 93 3.42 -10.04 -12.51
N ILE A 94 3.67 -11.25 -12.01
CA ILE A 94 3.65 -11.57 -10.59
C ILE A 94 5.07 -11.85 -10.15
N VAL A 95 5.46 -11.32 -8.99
CA VAL A 95 6.74 -11.61 -8.34
C VAL A 95 6.54 -11.91 -6.87
N PHE A 96 7.44 -12.71 -6.30
CA PHE A 96 7.65 -12.72 -4.86
C PHE A 96 8.70 -11.68 -4.48
N VAL A 97 8.58 -11.10 -3.30
CA VAL A 97 9.59 -10.18 -2.76
C VAL A 97 9.98 -10.68 -1.38
N SER A 98 11.24 -11.10 -1.25
CA SER A 98 11.72 -11.88 -0.11
C SER A 98 13.22 -11.62 0.12
N GLU A 99 13.74 -12.01 1.28
CA GLU A 99 15.17 -11.99 1.59
C GLU A 99 15.97 -13.07 0.84
N SER A 100 15.29 -14.09 0.31
CA SER A 100 15.89 -15.19 -0.44
C SER A 100 14.91 -15.74 -1.47
N GLU A 101 15.42 -16.51 -2.42
CA GLU A 101 14.63 -17.12 -3.49
C GLU A 101 13.45 -17.94 -2.92
N ILE A 102 12.27 -17.75 -3.49
CA ILE A 102 11.06 -18.49 -3.16
C ILE A 102 10.87 -19.61 -4.18
N GLU A 103 11.12 -20.84 -3.75
CA GLU A 103 10.85 -22.02 -4.57
C GLU A 103 9.37 -22.11 -4.93
N ASN A 104 9.08 -22.24 -6.22
CA ASN A 104 7.71 -22.40 -6.72
C ASN A 104 7.69 -23.14 -8.07
N ASN A 105 6.62 -23.89 -8.28
CA ASN A 105 6.41 -24.70 -9.50
C ASN A 105 5.88 -23.89 -10.69
N LEU A 106 5.66 -22.59 -10.54
CA LEU A 106 5.12 -21.72 -11.58
C LEU A 106 6.20 -20.89 -12.28
N ASN A 107 7.47 -21.01 -11.90
CA ASN A 107 8.57 -20.17 -12.40
C ASN A 107 8.32 -18.66 -12.17
N ILE A 108 7.70 -18.31 -11.04
CA ILE A 108 7.58 -16.92 -10.58
C ILE A 108 8.93 -16.52 -10.00
N ARG A 109 9.50 -15.42 -10.51
CA ARG A 109 10.78 -14.91 -10.02
C ARG A 109 10.65 -14.26 -8.65
N THR A 110 11.75 -14.24 -7.91
CA THR A 110 11.87 -13.51 -6.65
C THR A 110 12.68 -12.24 -6.81
N VAL A 111 12.15 -11.11 -6.34
CA VAL A 111 12.92 -9.87 -6.13
C VAL A 111 13.56 -9.94 -4.75
N ILE A 112 14.89 -9.97 -4.72
CA ILE A 112 15.65 -10.13 -3.48
C ILE A 112 15.82 -8.80 -2.76
N SER A 113 15.32 -8.72 -1.53
CA SER A 113 15.59 -7.64 -0.58
C SER A 113 16.76 -8.05 0.33
N PRO A 114 17.94 -7.41 0.26
CA PRO A 114 19.14 -7.86 0.96
C PRO A 114 18.96 -7.95 2.49
N GLU A 115 19.14 -9.15 3.05
CA GLU A 115 18.96 -9.43 4.47
C GLU A 115 19.91 -8.63 5.36
N ASP A 116 21.18 -8.50 4.95
CA ASP A 116 22.19 -7.73 5.71
C ASP A 116 21.79 -6.27 5.87
N ARG A 117 21.20 -5.68 4.82
CA ARG A 117 20.68 -4.31 4.87
C ARG A 117 19.51 -4.20 5.84
N ILE A 118 18.58 -5.15 5.81
CA ILE A 118 17.45 -5.21 6.74
C ILE A 118 17.96 -5.26 8.19
N LYS A 119 18.92 -6.14 8.48
CA LYS A 119 19.54 -6.27 9.81
C LYS A 119 20.21 -4.96 10.26
N GLN A 120 20.96 -4.32 9.38
CA GLN A 120 21.61 -3.03 9.66
C GLN A 120 20.59 -1.92 9.96
N ASP A 121 19.53 -1.80 9.16
CA ASP A 121 18.51 -0.78 9.37
C ASP A 121 17.69 -1.00 10.65
N ILE A 122 17.39 -2.26 10.98
CA ILE A 122 16.77 -2.62 12.26
C ILE A 122 17.67 -2.15 13.42
N GLN A 123 18.98 -2.36 13.35
CA GLN A 123 19.90 -1.91 14.40
C GLN A 123 20.03 -0.38 14.48
N ARG A 124 19.96 0.30 13.34
CA ARG A 124 20.14 1.76 13.24
C ARG A 124 18.95 2.55 13.80
N ILE A 125 17.73 2.04 13.65
CA ILE A 125 16.52 2.74 14.08
C ILE A 125 16.33 2.54 15.59
N ASN A 126 16.71 3.56 16.36
CA ASN A 126 16.65 3.54 17.83
C ASN A 126 15.24 3.80 18.39
N GLU A 127 14.48 4.66 17.74
CA GLU A 127 13.12 5.04 18.14
C GLU A 127 12.12 4.55 17.09
N PHE A 128 11.29 3.57 17.47
CA PHE A 128 10.29 3.00 16.59
C PHE A 128 9.04 2.62 17.38
N ASN A 129 7.89 3.11 16.93
CA ASN A 129 6.60 2.79 17.52
C ASN A 129 5.94 1.68 16.69
N GLY A 130 6.24 0.43 17.05
CA GLY A 130 5.72 -0.76 16.35
C GLY A 130 6.71 -1.93 16.39
N PRO A 131 6.37 -3.07 15.75
CA PRO A 131 7.28 -4.21 15.58
C PRO A 131 8.29 -3.91 14.46
N LYS A 132 9.40 -3.24 14.81
CA LYS A 132 10.48 -2.87 13.88
C LYS A 132 10.96 -4.04 13.02
N GLU A 133 11.06 -5.22 13.61
CA GLU A 133 11.50 -6.48 12.97
C GLU A 133 10.52 -6.98 11.91
N LYS A 134 9.27 -6.47 11.90
CA LYS A 134 8.27 -6.73 10.87
C LYS A 134 8.22 -5.58 9.85
N ASP A 135 8.15 -4.34 10.34
CA ASP A 135 7.85 -3.18 9.52
C ASP A 135 9.04 -2.73 8.65
N VAL A 136 10.28 -2.79 9.17
CA VAL A 136 11.49 -2.45 8.40
C VAL A 136 11.70 -3.38 7.19
N PRO A 137 11.68 -4.72 7.34
CA PRO A 137 11.75 -5.60 6.17
C PRO A 137 10.63 -5.33 5.17
N LYS A 138 9.41 -5.09 5.62
CA LYS A 138 8.25 -4.84 4.74
C LYS A 138 8.43 -3.57 3.89
N VAL A 139 8.87 -2.47 4.50
CA VAL A 139 9.17 -1.22 3.78
C VAL A 139 10.28 -1.44 2.75
N LEU A 140 11.38 -2.10 3.14
CA LEU A 140 12.50 -2.34 2.23
C LEU A 140 12.08 -3.23 1.06
N LYS A 141 11.34 -4.32 1.31
CA LYS A 141 10.78 -5.16 0.23
C LYS A 141 9.90 -4.34 -0.71
N THR A 142 9.02 -3.49 -0.18
CA THR A 142 8.18 -2.61 -1.00
C THR A 142 9.02 -1.67 -1.87
N PHE A 143 10.11 -1.12 -1.34
CA PHE A 143 11.07 -0.32 -2.10
C PHE A 143 11.73 -1.11 -3.25
N TYR A 144 12.26 -2.31 -2.97
CA TYR A 144 12.88 -3.15 -4.00
C TYR A 144 11.87 -3.56 -5.08
N ALA A 145 10.62 -3.86 -4.68
CA ALA A 145 9.54 -4.17 -5.59
C ALA A 145 9.18 -2.99 -6.51
N LEU A 146 9.07 -1.79 -5.95
CA LEU A 146 8.81 -0.56 -6.71
C LEU A 146 9.94 -0.25 -7.70
N HIS A 147 11.19 -0.42 -7.26
CA HIS A 147 12.35 -0.20 -8.10
C HIS A 147 12.36 -1.16 -9.28
N ASP A 148 12.18 -2.45 -9.02
CA ASP A 148 12.13 -3.47 -10.06
C ASP A 148 10.97 -3.22 -11.03
N PHE A 149 9.77 -2.93 -10.54
CA PHE A 149 8.63 -2.50 -11.36
C PHE A 149 8.96 -1.30 -12.27
N TYR A 150 9.60 -0.26 -11.72
CA TYR A 150 9.79 0.99 -12.44
C TYR A 150 10.95 0.95 -13.43
N TYR A 151 12.00 0.18 -13.17
CA TYR A 151 13.19 0.14 -14.03
C TYR A 151 13.25 -1.11 -14.92
N ASN A 152 12.66 -2.22 -14.49
CA ASN A 152 12.85 -3.52 -15.13
C ASN A 152 11.59 -4.08 -15.81
N THR A 153 10.48 -3.35 -15.73
CA THR A 153 9.23 -3.72 -16.40
C THR A 153 8.68 -2.53 -17.16
N ASN A 154 7.78 -2.82 -18.09
CA ASN A 154 6.98 -1.80 -18.74
C ASN A 154 5.51 -1.93 -18.31
N CYS A 155 5.21 -2.33 -17.08
CA CYS A 155 3.85 -2.36 -16.55
C CYS A 155 3.35 -0.93 -16.22
N ASP A 156 2.04 -0.69 -16.31
CA ASP A 156 1.41 0.60 -16.02
C ASP A 156 1.08 0.78 -14.55
N TRP A 157 0.71 -0.31 -13.90
CA TRP A 157 0.27 -0.32 -12.52
C TRP A 157 1.16 -1.21 -11.67
N PHE A 158 1.44 -0.76 -10.45
CA PHE A 158 2.08 -1.54 -9.40
C PHE A 158 1.03 -1.87 -8.34
N LYS A 159 0.86 -3.13 -8.00
CA LYS A 159 0.12 -3.55 -6.81
C LYS A 159 1.08 -4.32 -5.92
N HIS A 160 1.15 -3.98 -4.63
CA HIS A 160 1.71 -4.90 -3.64
C HIS A 160 0.59 -5.54 -2.81
N GLN A 161 0.91 -6.63 -2.14
CA GLN A 161 0.08 -7.25 -1.10
C GLN A 161 0.92 -8.17 -0.20
N ASP A 162 0.42 -8.43 1.00
CA ASP A 162 1.03 -9.40 1.92
C ASP A 162 0.68 -10.84 1.52
N ASP A 163 1.49 -11.80 1.96
CA ASP A 163 1.33 -13.22 1.63
C ASP A 163 0.14 -13.92 2.31
N ASP A 164 -0.49 -13.30 3.30
CA ASP A 164 -1.74 -13.76 3.92
C ASP A 164 -2.99 -13.09 3.34
N THR A 165 -2.91 -12.65 2.08
CA THR A 165 -4.05 -12.05 1.37
C THR A 165 -4.53 -12.90 0.22
N GLY A 166 -5.74 -12.62 -0.25
CA GLY A 166 -6.29 -13.23 -1.45
C GLY A 166 -6.73 -12.20 -2.49
N ILE A 167 -6.76 -12.67 -3.73
CA ILE A 167 -7.35 -11.96 -4.87
C ILE A 167 -8.49 -12.81 -5.43
N TYR A 168 -9.69 -12.24 -5.51
CA TYR A 168 -10.77 -12.81 -6.30
C TYR A 168 -10.64 -12.34 -7.76
N VAL A 169 -10.11 -13.22 -8.61
CA VAL A 169 -9.68 -12.89 -9.98
C VAL A 169 -10.82 -12.39 -10.90
N PRO A 170 -12.05 -12.93 -10.86
CA PRO A 170 -13.13 -12.42 -11.71
C PRO A 170 -13.42 -10.92 -11.49
N ASN A 171 -13.42 -10.46 -10.23
CA ASN A 171 -13.60 -9.04 -9.92
C ASN A 171 -12.35 -8.21 -10.23
N PHE A 172 -11.16 -8.83 -10.23
CA PHE A 172 -9.91 -8.12 -10.50
C PHE A 172 -9.93 -7.48 -11.89
N ARG A 173 -10.48 -8.19 -12.90
CA ARG A 173 -10.69 -7.64 -14.24
C ARG A 173 -11.56 -6.39 -14.18
N MET A 174 -12.72 -6.45 -13.54
CA MET A 174 -13.65 -5.31 -13.44
C MET A 174 -12.96 -4.08 -12.81
N MET A 175 -12.23 -4.28 -11.72
CA MET A 175 -11.46 -3.22 -11.07
C MET A 175 -10.41 -2.62 -12.02
N PHE A 176 -9.68 -3.47 -12.73
CA PHE A 176 -8.59 -3.03 -13.59
C PHE A 176 -9.07 -2.32 -14.86
N ASP A 177 -10.17 -2.79 -15.47
CA ASP A 177 -10.88 -2.14 -16.57
C ASP A 177 -11.35 -0.73 -16.14
N GLU A 178 -11.96 -0.63 -14.96
CA GLU A 178 -12.42 0.65 -14.42
C GLU A 178 -11.24 1.62 -14.20
N TYR A 179 -10.16 1.19 -13.56
CA TYR A 179 -9.04 2.09 -13.28
C TYR A 179 -8.28 2.48 -14.54
N THR A 180 -8.09 1.57 -15.48
CA THR A 180 -7.39 1.85 -16.74
C THR A 180 -8.22 2.72 -17.69
N SER A 181 -9.55 2.67 -17.62
CA SER A 181 -10.42 3.56 -18.41
C SER A 181 -10.53 4.97 -17.83
N ARG A 182 -10.30 5.13 -16.53
CA ARG A 182 -10.46 6.41 -15.82
C ARG A 182 -9.18 7.21 -15.64
N PHE A 183 -8.02 6.54 -15.62
CA PHE A 183 -6.75 7.16 -15.28
C PHE A 183 -5.68 6.85 -16.31
N ASP A 184 -4.79 7.81 -16.54
CA ASP A 184 -3.51 7.60 -17.21
C ASP A 184 -2.42 7.38 -16.15
N PRO A 185 -2.00 6.13 -15.89
CA PRO A 185 -1.07 5.80 -14.82
C PRO A 185 0.36 6.31 -15.06
N ARG A 186 0.68 6.84 -16.24
CA ARG A 186 2.01 7.37 -16.55
C ARG A 186 2.11 8.87 -16.34
N SER A 187 1.00 9.59 -16.53
CA SER A 187 0.95 11.03 -16.32
C SER A 187 0.33 11.43 -14.97
N GLN A 188 -0.54 10.60 -14.40
CA GLN A 188 -1.32 10.91 -13.19
C GLN A 188 -0.84 10.11 -11.98
N ILE A 189 -0.71 10.78 -10.84
CA ILE A 189 -0.53 10.12 -9.54
C ILE A 189 -1.88 9.54 -9.12
N VAL A 190 -1.95 8.22 -9.09
CA VAL A 190 -3.08 7.45 -8.55
C VAL A 190 -2.57 6.46 -7.53
N ALA A 191 -3.28 6.38 -6.41
CA ALA A 191 -3.14 5.36 -5.37
C ALA A 191 -4.53 4.82 -5.02
N LYS A 192 -4.68 3.51 -4.83
CA LYS A 192 -5.95 2.85 -4.47
C LYS A 192 -5.71 1.72 -3.46
N GLY A 193 -6.50 1.67 -2.40
CA GLY A 193 -6.40 0.64 -1.37
C GLY A 193 -7.58 0.65 -0.39
N ALA A 194 -7.50 -0.18 0.65
CA ALA A 194 -8.47 -0.21 1.73
C ALA A 194 -8.22 0.98 2.67
N CYS A 195 -8.90 2.10 2.42
CA CYS A 195 -8.82 3.27 3.29
C CYS A 195 -9.44 2.99 4.65
N THR A 196 -8.76 3.38 5.72
CA THR A 196 -9.32 3.36 7.07
C THR A 196 -8.77 4.52 7.90
N VAL A 197 -9.40 4.76 9.05
CA VAL A 197 -8.98 5.76 10.01
C VAL A 197 -8.88 5.14 11.41
N ASP A 198 -7.91 5.56 12.21
CA ASP A 198 -7.78 5.11 13.59
C ASP A 198 -7.30 6.25 14.51
N LEU A 199 -7.90 6.33 15.69
CA LEU A 199 -7.57 7.30 16.73
C LEU A 199 -6.61 6.72 17.78
N LYS A 200 -6.61 5.39 17.97
CA LYS A 200 -5.89 4.75 19.08
C LYS A 200 -4.40 4.64 18.82
N PHE A 201 -4.03 4.30 17.58
CA PHE A 201 -2.64 4.06 17.18
C PHE A 201 -2.15 5.12 16.18
N ALA A 202 -2.52 6.37 16.39
CA ALA A 202 -2.16 7.46 15.49
C ALA A 202 -0.66 7.80 15.56
N VAL A 203 -0.06 8.08 14.39
CA VAL A 203 1.30 8.65 14.29
C VAL A 203 1.41 9.93 15.12
N ASN A 204 0.37 10.77 15.09
CA ASN A 204 0.26 11.99 15.89
C ASN A 204 -0.80 11.81 16.97
N LYS A 205 -0.40 11.88 18.25
CA LYS A 205 -1.30 11.67 19.39
C LYS A 205 -2.49 12.64 19.34
N GLY A 206 -3.71 12.10 19.43
CA GLY A 206 -4.95 12.87 19.44
C GLY A 206 -5.46 13.30 18.06
N VAL A 207 -4.81 12.86 16.97
CA VAL A 207 -5.23 13.13 15.59
C VAL A 207 -5.72 11.82 14.97
N GLU A 208 -6.84 11.87 14.26
CA GLU A 208 -7.32 10.73 13.48
C GLU A 208 -6.33 10.41 12.36
N ASP A 209 -5.74 9.22 12.44
CA ASP A 209 -4.72 8.75 11.52
C ASP A 209 -5.39 7.99 10.39
N LEU A 210 -5.46 8.65 9.25
CA LEU A 210 -5.92 8.11 7.97
C LEU A 210 -4.80 7.31 7.35
N TYR A 211 -5.08 6.12 6.82
CA TYR A 211 -4.11 5.33 6.08
C TYR A 211 -4.79 4.29 5.19
N SER A 212 -4.04 3.69 4.27
CA SER A 212 -4.48 2.51 3.53
C SER A 212 -3.97 1.27 4.25
N GLN A 213 -4.83 0.29 4.54
CA GLN A 213 -4.42 -0.91 5.26
C GLN A 213 -3.38 -1.71 4.47
N GLY A 214 -2.23 -1.98 5.09
CA GLY A 214 -1.07 -2.55 4.41
C GLY A 214 -1.22 -4.01 3.98
N GLY A 215 -2.14 -4.75 4.59
CA GLY A 215 -2.36 -6.17 4.32
C GLY A 215 -2.85 -6.45 2.89
N THR A 216 -4.02 -5.92 2.53
CA THR A 216 -4.55 -5.93 1.14
C THR A 216 -3.62 -5.27 0.13
N GLY A 217 -2.66 -4.50 0.66
CA GLY A 217 -1.72 -3.68 -0.05
C GLY A 217 -2.36 -2.50 -0.77
N LEU A 218 -1.60 -1.95 -1.70
CA LEU A 218 -1.89 -0.71 -2.39
C LEU A 218 -1.64 -0.90 -3.88
N LEU A 219 -2.54 -0.34 -4.70
CA LEU A 219 -2.35 -0.16 -6.13
C LEU A 219 -1.84 1.27 -6.38
N LEU A 220 -0.76 1.40 -7.13
CA LEU A 220 -0.12 2.64 -7.51
C LEU A 220 0.00 2.72 -9.04
N SER A 221 -0.30 3.90 -9.57
CA SER A 221 0.11 4.28 -10.92
C SER A 221 1.65 4.26 -11.04
N ARG A 222 2.17 4.07 -12.26
CA ARG A 222 3.61 4.21 -12.52
C ARG A 222 4.17 5.57 -12.13
N LYS A 223 3.39 6.65 -12.31
CA LYS A 223 3.76 8.00 -11.88
C LYS A 223 3.90 8.11 -10.36
N ALA A 224 2.97 7.51 -9.60
CA ALA A 224 3.05 7.46 -8.14
C ALA A 224 4.25 6.61 -7.68
N ALA A 225 4.50 5.46 -8.30
CA ALA A 225 5.68 4.65 -8.00
C ALA A 225 6.99 5.43 -8.21
N LYS A 226 7.09 6.19 -9.31
CA LYS A 226 8.25 7.07 -9.56
C LYS A 226 8.41 8.09 -8.43
N PHE A 227 7.33 8.78 -8.07
CA PHE A 227 7.38 9.77 -7.00
C PHE A 227 7.84 9.13 -5.68
N PHE A 228 7.35 7.92 -5.37
CA PHE A 228 7.77 7.18 -4.18
C PHE A 228 9.28 6.94 -4.19
N LEU A 229 9.82 6.43 -5.30
CA LEU A 229 11.25 6.16 -5.46
C LEU A 229 12.10 7.43 -5.35
N ASP A 230 11.68 8.52 -6.01
CA ASP A 230 12.39 9.81 -6.00
C ASP A 230 12.47 10.42 -4.58
N ASN A 231 11.54 10.06 -3.68
CA ASN A 231 11.44 10.59 -2.33
C ASN A 231 11.75 9.56 -1.23
N PHE A 232 12.14 8.34 -1.60
CA PHE A 232 12.26 7.22 -0.67
C PHE A 232 13.25 7.53 0.45
N ASP A 233 14.43 8.03 0.11
CA ASP A 233 15.52 8.25 1.08
C ASP A 233 15.13 9.27 2.16
N ASP A 234 14.50 10.38 1.77
CA ASP A 234 14.03 11.40 2.71
C ASP A 234 12.91 10.87 3.59
N TRP A 235 11.95 10.16 2.98
CA TRP A 235 10.83 9.57 3.72
C TRP A 235 11.32 8.50 4.69
N TYR A 236 12.16 7.56 4.25
CA TYR A 236 12.61 6.42 5.03
C TYR A 236 13.57 6.82 6.17
N LYS A 237 14.32 7.92 6.04
CA LYS A 237 15.12 8.47 7.16
C LYS A 237 14.28 8.79 8.39
N ASN A 238 13.03 9.16 8.18
CA ASN A 238 12.11 9.57 9.24
C ASN A 238 11.16 8.43 9.66
N PHE A 239 11.34 7.22 9.12
CA PHE A 239 10.50 6.05 9.37
C PHE A 239 10.58 5.59 10.82
N SER A 240 9.46 5.68 11.55
CA SER A 240 9.40 5.48 13.00
C SER A 240 8.09 4.85 13.50
N PHE A 241 7.28 4.30 12.60
CA PHE A 241 5.93 3.81 12.89
C PHE A 241 5.54 2.60 12.02
N TYR A 242 4.38 1.99 12.27
CA TYR A 242 3.82 0.93 11.39
C TYR A 242 3.90 1.31 9.90
N GLU A 243 4.30 0.36 9.06
CA GLU A 243 4.61 0.58 7.64
C GLU A 243 3.48 1.28 6.89
N ASP A 244 2.25 0.79 7.01
CA ASP A 244 1.10 1.26 6.24
C ASP A 244 0.68 2.70 6.58
N ARG A 245 0.74 3.06 7.85
CA ARG A 245 0.54 4.43 8.34
C ARG A 245 1.66 5.36 7.91
N TYR A 246 2.89 4.85 7.82
CA TYR A 246 3.99 5.66 7.35
C TYR A 246 3.97 5.84 5.83
N VAL A 247 3.52 4.82 5.08
CA VAL A 247 3.25 4.91 3.63
C VAL A 247 2.21 5.99 3.36
N TRP A 248 1.20 6.13 4.21
CA TRP A 248 0.25 7.23 4.09
C TRP A 248 0.91 8.62 4.11
N ARG A 249 2.00 8.83 4.85
CA ARG A 249 2.74 10.11 4.82
C ARG A 249 3.39 10.38 3.47
N MET A 250 3.82 9.34 2.76
CA MET A 250 4.28 9.46 1.38
C MET A 250 3.11 9.81 0.44
N LEU A 251 1.95 9.19 0.66
CA LEU A 251 0.73 9.48 -0.11
C LEU A 251 0.24 10.92 0.09
N GLU A 252 0.30 11.47 1.31
CA GLU A 252 0.02 12.88 1.55
C GLU A 252 0.99 13.80 0.80
N LYS A 253 2.30 13.47 0.78
CA LYS A 253 3.30 14.22 -0.01
C LYS A 253 3.00 14.19 -1.52
N MET A 254 2.35 13.13 -2.01
CA MET A 254 1.87 13.03 -3.40
C MET A 254 0.61 13.86 -3.67
N GLY A 255 -0.03 14.43 -2.65
CA GLY A 255 -1.28 15.17 -2.76
C GLY A 255 -2.53 14.31 -2.86
N VAL A 256 -2.46 13.01 -2.52
CA VAL A 256 -3.65 12.15 -2.53
C VAL A 256 -4.43 12.30 -1.22
N THR A 257 -5.76 12.26 -1.33
CA THR A 257 -6.70 12.35 -0.20
C THR A 257 -7.26 10.97 0.18
N GLY A 258 -7.84 10.85 1.37
CA GLY A 258 -8.47 9.60 1.82
C GLY A 258 -9.61 9.16 0.90
N GLU A 259 -10.38 10.10 0.38
CA GLU A 259 -11.37 9.85 -0.65
C GLU A 259 -10.74 9.29 -1.93
N SER A 260 -9.64 9.87 -2.40
CA SER A 260 -8.99 9.42 -3.63
C SER A 260 -8.31 8.06 -3.50
N VAL A 261 -7.77 7.71 -2.32
CA VAL A 261 -7.15 6.39 -2.09
C VAL A 261 -8.18 5.30 -1.86
N SER A 262 -9.38 5.66 -1.40
CA SER A 262 -10.44 4.69 -1.11
C SER A 262 -10.82 3.91 -2.37
N SER A 263 -10.74 2.59 -2.26
CA SER A 263 -11.09 1.64 -3.29
C SER A 263 -12.26 0.78 -2.82
N THR A 264 -13.32 0.71 -3.62
CA THR A 264 -14.48 -0.15 -3.34
C THR A 264 -14.16 -1.64 -3.50
N TYR A 265 -12.97 -1.96 -4.02
CA TYR A 265 -12.52 -3.31 -4.37
C TYR A 265 -11.63 -3.94 -3.28
N PHE A 266 -11.32 -3.22 -2.20
CA PHE A 266 -10.35 -3.66 -1.18
C PHE A 266 -11.02 -3.70 0.20
N ILE A 267 -10.78 -4.78 0.96
CA ILE A 267 -11.22 -4.91 2.35
C ILE A 267 -10.07 -5.39 3.25
N GLY A 268 -9.56 -4.50 4.11
CA GLY A 268 -8.33 -4.76 4.85
C GLY A 268 -8.49 -5.28 6.28
N SER A 269 -9.68 -5.18 6.87
CA SER A 269 -9.97 -5.69 8.22
C SER A 269 -11.10 -6.69 8.18
N GLU A 270 -11.12 -7.59 9.17
CA GLU A 270 -12.26 -8.48 9.41
C GLU A 270 -13.57 -7.70 9.59
N ILE A 271 -14.65 -8.26 9.05
CA ILE A 271 -16.01 -7.78 9.32
C ILE A 271 -16.58 -8.47 10.56
N PRO A 272 -17.61 -7.92 11.24
CA PRO A 272 -18.17 -8.51 12.44
C PRO A 272 -18.62 -9.97 12.24
N LEU A 273 -18.32 -10.85 13.20
CA LEU A 273 -18.66 -12.29 13.11
C LEU A 273 -20.16 -12.54 12.89
N SER A 274 -21.04 -11.70 13.44
CA SER A 274 -22.48 -11.77 13.19
C SER A 274 -22.82 -11.59 11.71
N ALA A 275 -22.20 -10.60 11.05
CA ALA A 275 -22.36 -10.37 9.62
C ALA A 275 -21.76 -11.52 8.79
N GLN A 276 -20.58 -12.03 9.17
CA GLN A 276 -19.99 -13.20 8.50
C GLN A 276 -20.93 -14.40 8.51
N LYS A 277 -21.49 -14.75 9.68
CA LYS A 277 -22.46 -15.85 9.82
C LYS A 277 -23.71 -15.59 8.98
N ALA A 278 -24.26 -14.38 9.02
CA ALA A 278 -25.42 -14.04 8.22
C ALA A 278 -25.16 -14.22 6.71
N LEU A 279 -23.99 -13.81 6.21
CA LEU A 279 -23.58 -14.00 4.82
C LEU A 279 -23.42 -15.49 4.47
N GLN A 280 -22.73 -16.26 5.31
CA GLN A 280 -22.48 -17.70 5.10
C GLN A 280 -23.77 -18.54 5.08
N TYR A 281 -24.80 -18.13 5.84
CA TYR A 281 -26.09 -18.81 5.90
C TYR A 281 -27.18 -18.13 5.04
N PHE A 282 -26.82 -17.16 4.20
CA PHE A 282 -27.75 -16.39 3.34
C PHE A 282 -28.90 -15.71 4.11
N GLN A 283 -28.66 -15.32 5.36
CA GLN A 283 -29.60 -14.66 6.26
C GLN A 283 -29.45 -13.13 6.16
N TYR A 284 -29.61 -12.57 4.96
CA TYR A 284 -29.38 -11.14 4.71
C TYR A 284 -30.34 -10.22 5.48
N ASP A 285 -31.51 -10.73 5.88
CA ASP A 285 -32.47 -10.06 6.76
C ASP A 285 -31.92 -9.79 8.16
N ARG A 286 -30.90 -10.56 8.60
CA ARG A 286 -30.20 -10.37 9.87
C ARG A 286 -29.05 -9.37 9.80
N ILE A 287 -28.74 -8.87 8.61
CA ILE A 287 -27.74 -7.82 8.42
C ILE A 287 -28.42 -6.46 8.66
N GLU A 288 -27.84 -5.66 9.55
CA GLU A 288 -28.33 -4.32 9.88
C GLU A 288 -28.50 -3.46 8.63
N GLU A 289 -29.53 -2.62 8.59
CA GLU A 289 -29.71 -1.67 7.49
C GLU A 289 -28.58 -0.63 7.50
N CYS A 290 -28.17 -0.18 6.31
CA CYS A 290 -27.17 0.87 6.21
C CYS A 290 -27.70 2.15 6.87
N PRO A 291 -26.86 2.88 7.63
CA PRO A 291 -27.28 4.14 8.20
C PRO A 291 -27.69 5.10 7.08
N ALA A 292 -28.66 5.98 7.37
CA ALA A 292 -29.18 6.92 6.39
C ALA A 292 -28.09 7.85 5.81
N GLU A 293 -27.07 8.13 6.63
CA GLU A 293 -25.88 8.88 6.26
C GLU A 293 -24.63 8.03 6.52
N HIS A 294 -23.66 8.14 5.61
CA HIS A 294 -22.36 7.52 5.82
C HIS A 294 -21.69 8.15 7.05
N PRO A 295 -21.09 7.36 7.97
CA PRO A 295 -20.35 7.93 9.09
C PRO A 295 -19.29 8.90 8.60
N LEU A 296 -19.10 10.00 9.34
CA LEU A 296 -18.07 10.97 9.00
C LEU A 296 -16.69 10.35 9.22
N THR A 297 -16.03 9.99 8.13
CA THR A 297 -14.63 9.54 8.07
C THR A 297 -13.89 10.38 7.05
N ARG A 298 -12.55 10.27 7.03
CA ARG A 298 -11.72 10.90 6.00
C ARG A 298 -11.57 10.03 4.74
N CYS A 299 -12.19 8.86 4.72
CA CYS A 299 -12.27 7.99 3.55
C CYS A 299 -13.45 8.42 2.64
N LYS A 300 -13.60 7.79 1.48
CA LYS A 300 -14.71 8.10 0.58
C LYS A 300 -16.04 7.75 1.29
N PRO A 301 -17.00 8.69 1.36
CA PRO A 301 -18.24 8.50 2.09
C PRO A 301 -19.25 7.68 1.26
N GLU A 302 -18.91 6.43 0.98
CA GLU A 302 -19.69 5.54 0.14
C GLU A 302 -19.83 4.17 0.79
N PHE A 303 -21.04 3.60 0.67
CA PHE A 303 -21.28 2.20 0.98
C PHE A 303 -20.85 1.36 -0.21
N TYR A 304 -19.78 0.58 -0.06
CA TYR A 304 -19.18 -0.23 -1.12
C TYR A 304 -19.90 -1.57 -1.29
N GLN A 305 -20.07 -2.05 -2.53
CA GLN A 305 -20.70 -3.36 -2.75
C GLN A 305 -19.78 -4.50 -2.31
N LEU A 306 -20.25 -5.36 -1.42
CA LEU A 306 -19.46 -6.47 -0.90
C LEU A 306 -19.14 -7.50 -2.00
N ASN A 307 -20.07 -7.69 -2.95
CA ASN A 307 -19.90 -8.62 -4.07
C ASN A 307 -18.86 -8.16 -5.13
N LYS A 308 -18.31 -6.95 -4.99
CA LYS A 308 -17.25 -6.42 -5.86
C LYS A 308 -15.85 -6.55 -5.29
N ILE A 309 -15.67 -7.12 -4.09
CA ILE A 309 -14.34 -7.23 -3.49
C ILE A 309 -13.39 -8.00 -4.41
N VAL A 310 -12.18 -7.46 -4.55
CA VAL A 310 -11.06 -8.05 -5.28
C VAL A 310 -10.00 -8.52 -4.30
N SER A 311 -9.55 -7.63 -3.42
CA SER A 311 -8.44 -7.91 -2.50
C SER A 311 -8.94 -7.89 -1.05
N TYR A 312 -8.62 -8.96 -0.32
CA TYR A 312 -8.99 -9.11 1.09
C TYR A 312 -7.77 -9.56 1.91
N HIS A 313 -7.62 -8.96 3.09
CA HIS A 313 -6.51 -9.25 4.01
C HIS A 313 -6.88 -10.35 5.00
N ARG A 314 -5.88 -11.10 5.46
CA ARG A 314 -6.01 -12.24 6.37
C ARG A 314 -6.98 -13.26 5.80
N GLU A 315 -6.50 -14.03 4.83
CA GLU A 315 -7.26 -15.10 4.20
C GLU A 315 -8.06 -15.99 5.20
N PRO A 316 -7.52 -16.36 6.38
CA PRO A 316 -8.30 -17.15 7.35
C PRO A 316 -9.57 -16.46 7.86
N ASP A 317 -9.65 -15.13 7.82
CA ASP A 317 -10.84 -14.37 8.22
C ASP A 317 -11.89 -14.32 7.08
N PHE A 318 -11.47 -14.62 5.85
CA PHE A 318 -12.26 -14.49 4.61
C PHE A 318 -12.27 -15.76 3.74
N TYR A 319 -11.89 -16.93 4.25
CA TYR A 319 -11.86 -18.20 3.49
C TYR A 319 -13.21 -18.52 2.80
N TRP A 320 -14.31 -18.03 3.37
CA TRP A 320 -15.68 -18.17 2.87
C TRP A 320 -16.01 -17.22 1.70
N LEU A 321 -15.32 -16.07 1.60
CA LEU A 321 -15.68 -15.00 0.68
C LEU A 321 -15.54 -15.42 -0.80
N PRO A 322 -14.44 -16.04 -1.25
CA PRO A 322 -14.31 -16.49 -2.64
C PRO A 322 -15.43 -17.45 -3.06
N PHE A 323 -15.88 -18.33 -2.16
CA PHE A 323 -16.99 -19.24 -2.41
C PHE A 323 -18.30 -18.48 -2.60
N LEU A 324 -18.60 -17.49 -1.76
CA LEU A 324 -19.82 -16.69 -1.90
C LEU A 324 -19.80 -15.84 -3.17
N LEU A 325 -18.65 -15.24 -3.51
CA LEU A 325 -18.48 -14.46 -4.74
C LEU A 325 -18.68 -15.31 -5.99
N LYS A 326 -18.04 -16.49 -6.04
CA LYS A 326 -18.12 -17.43 -7.18
C LYS A 326 -19.52 -17.91 -7.48
N ASN A 327 -20.34 -18.11 -6.45
CA ASN A 327 -21.72 -18.58 -6.61
C ASN A 327 -22.72 -17.44 -6.76
N HIS A 328 -22.27 -16.18 -6.89
CA HIS A 328 -23.12 -14.99 -6.89
C HIS A 328 -24.08 -14.91 -5.68
N ASN A 329 -23.65 -15.46 -4.54
CA ASN A 329 -24.43 -15.52 -3.31
C ASN A 329 -24.12 -14.34 -2.37
N ILE A 330 -23.85 -13.16 -2.93
CA ILE A 330 -23.83 -11.92 -2.17
C ILE A 330 -24.73 -10.95 -2.93
N ASP A 331 -25.88 -10.67 -2.32
CA ASP A 331 -26.90 -9.82 -2.91
C ASP A 331 -26.37 -8.41 -3.18
N ASP A 332 -26.85 -7.81 -4.28
CA ASP A 332 -26.48 -6.48 -4.74
C ASP A 332 -26.89 -5.36 -3.79
N SER A 333 -27.63 -5.62 -2.71
CA SER A 333 -27.93 -4.68 -1.62
C SER A 333 -26.93 -4.74 -0.47
N ILE A 334 -26.08 -5.78 -0.39
CA ILE A 334 -25.11 -5.91 0.68
C ILE A 334 -23.94 -4.95 0.45
N ARG A 335 -23.65 -4.15 1.47
CA ARG A 335 -22.61 -3.14 1.47
C ARG A 335 -21.62 -3.35 2.58
N PHE A 336 -20.44 -2.76 2.42
CA PHE A 336 -19.51 -2.51 3.51
C PHE A 336 -19.00 -1.08 3.48
N TYR A 337 -18.55 -0.58 4.61
CA TYR A 337 -17.97 0.75 4.73
C TYR A 337 -16.96 0.80 5.88
N ASP A 338 -15.99 1.71 5.79
CA ASP A 338 -15.08 1.96 6.90
C ASP A 338 -15.81 2.68 8.05
N ASN A 339 -15.56 2.22 9.27
CA ASN A 339 -16.08 2.84 10.48
C ASN A 339 -15.00 2.88 11.56
N ARG A 340 -13.91 3.59 11.25
CA ARG A 340 -12.75 3.77 12.13
C ARG A 340 -12.11 2.44 12.54
N PHE A 341 -11.29 1.87 11.66
CA PHE A 341 -10.55 0.60 11.81
C PHE A 341 -11.37 -0.68 11.68
N LYS A 342 -12.66 -0.65 12.03
CA LYS A 342 -13.55 -1.82 11.97
C LYS A 342 -14.61 -1.64 10.88
N PRO A 343 -14.42 -2.24 9.69
CA PRO A 343 -15.41 -2.15 8.64
C PRO A 343 -16.74 -2.74 9.12
N LYS A 344 -17.83 -2.11 8.69
CA LYS A 344 -19.19 -2.58 8.96
C LYS A 344 -19.78 -3.12 7.68
N VAL A 345 -20.66 -4.12 7.82
CA VAL A 345 -21.47 -4.65 6.73
C VAL A 345 -22.91 -4.27 7.02
N CYS A 346 -23.60 -3.80 6.00
CA CYS A 346 -24.98 -3.37 6.11
C CYS A 346 -25.77 -3.73 4.85
N ARG A 347 -27.10 -3.66 4.92
CA ARG A 347 -28.02 -3.91 3.81
C ARG A 347 -28.67 -2.60 3.37
N MET A 348 -28.59 -2.29 2.08
CA MET A 348 -29.32 -1.17 1.50
C MET A 348 -30.77 -1.58 1.27
N VAL A 349 -31.72 -0.91 1.92
CA VAL A 349 -33.15 -1.14 1.67
C VAL A 349 -33.64 -0.17 0.59
N PRO A 350 -34.32 -0.65 -0.46
CA PRO A 350 -34.91 0.22 -1.46
C PRO A 350 -35.81 1.26 -0.78
N LYS A 351 -35.63 2.54 -1.10
CA LYS A 351 -36.59 3.57 -0.69
C LYS A 351 -37.95 3.18 -1.29
N LYS A 352 -38.97 3.01 -0.43
CA LYS A 352 -40.36 2.89 -0.90
C LYS A 352 -40.68 4.18 -1.65
N THR A 353 -40.76 4.09 -2.98
CA THR A 353 -41.12 5.22 -3.85
C THR A 353 -42.60 5.55 -3.77
#